data_AF-K1YLM4-F1
#
_entry.id   AF-K1YLM4-F1
#
_cell.length_a   1.000
_cell.length_b   1.000
_cell.length_c   1.000
_cell.angle_alpha   90.00
_cell.angle_beta   90.00
_cell.angle_gamma   90.00
#
_symmetry.space_group_name_H-M   'P 1'
#
loop_
_entity.id
_entity.type
_entity.pdbx_description
1 polymer ?
#
loop_
_entity_poly.entity_id
_entity_poly.type
_entity_poly.pdbx_seq_one_letter_code
_entity_poly.pdbx_strand_id
1 'polypeptide(L)'
;MKKRKCLCCREMFVPDKRNYWKQEYCFKPECRKESKKRSNKKWLDKPENKNLFRGSENVQRVQEWRAKNPGYWKRPKKEIALQDVVNSQPIAQELDAKTTPIMKSFALQDFMNLQIPLLIGFISQLTGSALQDVIATVMEKMIQRGTEILNPKIP
;
A
#
# COMPACT_ATOMS: atom_id res chain seq x y z
N MET A 1 17.06 -0.19 -20.65
CA MET A 1 17.05 0.90 -19.64
C MET A 1 18.28 1.77 -19.80
N LYS A 2 18.13 3.09 -19.78
CA LYS A 2 19.26 4.02 -19.96
C LYS A 2 20.07 4.11 -18.65
N LYS A 3 21.40 4.00 -18.74
CA LYS A 3 22.31 4.24 -17.61
C LYS A 3 22.26 5.73 -17.23
N ARG A 4 22.39 6.02 -15.93
CA ARG A 4 22.44 7.38 -15.39
C ARG A 4 23.72 7.58 -14.60
N LYS A 5 24.16 8.83 -14.47
CA LYS A 5 25.31 9.20 -13.64
C LYS A 5 24.85 9.43 -12.21
N CYS A 6 25.51 8.80 -11.24
CA CYS A 6 25.21 9.00 -9.83
C CYS A 6 25.64 10.40 -9.37
N LEU A 7 24.79 11.10 -8.61
CA LEU A 7 25.12 12.42 -8.07
C LEU A 7 26.21 12.42 -6.97
N CYS A 8 26.46 11.27 -6.33
CA CYS A 8 27.46 11.14 -5.26
C CYS A 8 28.81 10.67 -5.83
N CYS A 9 28.92 9.42 -6.30
CA CYS A 9 30.20 8.86 -6.79
C CYS A 9 30.51 9.19 -8.25
N ARG A 10 29.60 9.84 -9.00
CA ARG A 10 29.74 10.19 -10.43
C ARG A 10 29.90 9.00 -11.40
N GLU A 11 29.78 7.77 -10.93
CA GLU A 11 29.80 6.59 -11.77
C GLU A 11 28.48 6.37 -12.50
N MET A 12 28.55 5.68 -13.64
CA MET A 12 27.37 5.26 -14.41
C MET A 12 26.74 4.02 -13.76
N PHE A 13 25.43 4.07 -13.53
CA PHE A 13 24.66 2.95 -12.98
C PHE A 13 23.37 2.73 -13.76
N VAL A 14 22.81 1.52 -13.65
CA VAL A 14 21.48 1.19 -14.18
C VAL A 14 20.46 1.45 -13.06
N PRO A 15 19.50 2.37 -13.22
CA PRO A 15 18.46 2.61 -12.22
C PRO A 15 17.53 1.41 -12.03
N ASP A 16 16.91 1.32 -10.84
CA ASP A 16 15.85 0.35 -10.56
C ASP A 16 14.66 0.56 -11.50
N LYS A 17 14.09 -0.54 -12.02
CA LYS A 17 12.93 -0.49 -12.93
C LYS A 17 11.73 0.24 -12.35
N ARG A 18 11.50 0.10 -11.04
CA ARG A 18 10.35 0.67 -10.33
C ARG A 18 10.51 2.16 -10.04
N ASN A 19 11.75 2.67 -10.12
CA ASN A 19 12.08 4.04 -9.73
C ASN A 19 13.01 4.74 -10.73
N TYR A 20 13.06 4.28 -11.99
CA TYR A 20 14.11 4.68 -12.92
C TYR A 20 14.08 6.17 -13.24
N TRP A 21 12.89 6.79 -13.21
CA TRP A 21 12.72 8.21 -13.50
C TRP A 21 13.16 9.11 -12.34
N LYS A 22 13.01 8.69 -11.08
CA LYS A 22 13.41 9.49 -9.91
C LYS A 22 14.76 9.10 -9.29
N GLN A 23 15.32 7.94 -9.63
CA GLN A 23 16.57 7.49 -8.99
C GLN A 23 17.79 8.27 -9.50
N GLU A 24 18.36 9.07 -8.62
CA GLU A 24 19.54 9.91 -8.87
C GLU A 24 20.86 9.34 -8.31
N TYR A 25 20.76 8.37 -7.39
CA TYR A 25 21.90 7.76 -6.69
C TYR A 25 21.97 6.26 -7.00
N CYS A 26 23.18 5.74 -7.14
CA CYS A 26 23.39 4.30 -7.32
C CYS A 26 23.12 3.53 -6.01
N PHE A 27 23.28 2.20 -6.07
CA PHE A 27 22.99 1.30 -4.95
C PHE A 27 24.12 1.20 -3.93
N LYS A 28 25.29 1.82 -4.18
CA LYS A 28 26.43 1.77 -3.24
C LYS A 28 26.00 2.33 -1.86
N PRO A 29 26.36 1.67 -0.74
CA PRO A 29 25.93 2.09 0.61
C PRO A 29 26.20 3.57 0.91
N GLU A 30 27.38 4.06 0.55
CA GLU A 30 27.75 5.46 0.75
C GLU A 30 26.88 6.43 -0.06
N CYS A 31 26.56 6.09 -1.31
CA CYS A 31 25.67 6.89 -2.15
C CYS A 31 24.23 6.89 -1.64
N ARG A 32 23.77 5.78 -1.04
CA ARG A 32 22.46 5.68 -0.39
C ARG A 32 22.39 6.52 0.90
N LYS A 33 23.44 6.52 1.71
CA LYS A 33 23.56 7.38 2.89
C LYS A 33 23.48 8.86 2.49
N GLU A 34 24.24 9.27 1.48
CA GLU A 34 24.24 10.66 1.01
C GLU A 34 22.88 11.07 0.42
N SER A 35 22.25 10.19 -0.36
CA SER A 35 20.88 10.40 -0.86
C SER A 35 19.89 10.65 0.28
N LYS A 36 19.94 9.83 1.34
CA LYS A 36 19.08 9.99 2.53
C LYS A 36 19.38 11.30 3.24
N LYS A 37 20.66 11.65 3.43
CA LYS A 37 21.07 12.91 4.07
C LYS A 37 20.53 14.12 3.31
N ARG A 38 20.69 14.14 1.98
CA ARG A 38 20.20 15.24 1.14
C ARG A 38 18.68 15.36 1.16
N SER A 39 17.97 14.23 1.06
CA SER A 39 16.51 14.23 1.13
C SER A 39 16.00 14.67 2.50
N ASN A 40 16.67 14.24 3.57
CA ASN A 40 16.34 14.65 4.94
C ASN A 40 16.57 16.15 5.14
N LYS A 41 17.70 16.69 4.64
CA LYS A 41 17.97 18.13 4.69
C LYS A 41 16.88 18.92 3.96
N LYS A 42 16.57 18.55 2.72
CA LYS A 42 15.49 19.18 1.94
C LYS A 42 14.14 19.14 2.66
N TRP A 43 13.86 18.03 3.36
CA TRP A 43 12.62 17.89 4.12
C TRP A 43 12.60 18.76 5.38
N LEU A 44 13.73 18.87 6.10
CA LEU A 44 13.90 19.74 7.28
C LEU A 44 13.96 21.23 6.96
N ASP A 45 14.41 21.59 5.75
CA ASP A 45 14.46 22.98 5.29
C ASP A 45 13.05 23.57 5.06
N LYS A 46 12.01 22.72 5.00
CA LYS A 46 10.62 23.18 4.95
C LYS A 46 10.22 23.83 6.27
N PRO A 47 9.57 25.01 6.27
CA PRO A 47 9.24 25.75 7.48
C PRO A 47 8.38 24.95 8.46
N GLU A 48 7.46 24.11 7.95
CA GLU A 48 6.58 23.27 8.77
C GLU A 48 7.36 22.17 9.53
N ASN A 49 8.48 21.72 8.98
CA ASN A 49 9.24 20.56 9.49
C ASN A 49 10.47 20.95 10.31
N LYS A 50 10.90 22.21 10.22
CA LYS A 50 12.17 22.70 10.78
C LYS A 50 12.35 22.39 12.27
N ASN A 51 11.25 22.44 13.02
CA ASN A 51 11.23 22.23 14.46
C ASN A 51 10.61 20.89 14.88
N LEU A 52 10.22 20.02 13.92
CA LEU A 52 9.48 18.78 14.22
C LEU A 52 10.26 17.82 15.14
N PHE A 53 11.59 17.91 15.21
CA PHE A 53 12.40 17.04 16.08
C PHE A 53 13.13 17.78 17.21
N ARG A 54 12.88 19.08 17.38
CA ARG A 54 13.62 19.93 18.35
C ARG A 54 12.77 20.35 19.56
N GLY A 55 11.46 20.12 19.54
CA GLY A 55 10.56 20.50 20.62
C GLY A 55 10.57 19.54 21.82
N SER A 56 10.42 20.09 23.03
CA SER A 56 10.21 19.34 24.29
C SER A 56 9.01 18.39 24.22
N GLU A 57 7.97 18.76 23.46
CA GLU A 57 6.79 17.93 23.20
C GLU A 57 7.15 16.56 22.60
N ASN A 58 8.09 16.49 21.66
CA ASN A 58 8.50 15.22 21.08
C ASN A 58 9.25 14.35 22.07
N VAL A 59 10.08 14.96 22.92
CA VAL A 59 10.80 14.26 23.99
C VAL A 59 9.78 13.68 24.97
N GLN A 60 8.83 14.49 25.42
CA GLN A 60 7.77 14.08 26.34
C GLN A 60 6.92 12.96 25.73
N ARG A 61 6.47 13.10 24.47
CA ARG A 61 5.72 12.06 23.75
C ARG A 61 6.48 10.74 23.69
N VAL A 62 7.79 10.77 23.42
CA VAL A 62 8.61 9.56 23.39
C VAL A 62 8.77 8.96 24.79
N GLN A 63 8.93 9.78 25.82
CA GLN A 63 9.00 9.32 27.22
C GLN A 63 7.68 8.66 27.65
N GLU A 64 6.54 9.30 27.42
CA GLU A 64 5.21 8.75 27.70
C GLU A 64 4.96 7.45 26.93
N TRP A 65 5.35 7.41 25.65
CA TRP A 65 5.23 6.20 24.85
C TRP A 65 6.08 5.06 25.43
N ARG A 66 7.31 5.34 25.87
CA ARG A 66 8.19 4.34 26.52
C ARG A 66 7.63 3.86 27.86
N ALA A 67 7.04 4.76 28.65
CA ALA A 67 6.38 4.40 29.91
C ALA A 67 5.17 3.47 29.69
N LYS A 68 4.37 3.74 28.65
CA LYS A 68 3.23 2.88 28.25
C LYS A 68 3.66 1.57 27.58
N ASN A 69 4.86 1.51 27.00
CA ASN A 69 5.35 0.34 26.24
C ASN A 69 6.69 -0.19 26.79
N PRO A 70 6.75 -0.62 28.06
CA PRO A 70 7.98 -1.16 28.63
C PRO A 70 8.40 -2.43 27.89
N GLY A 71 9.71 -2.58 27.67
CA GLY A 71 10.27 -3.77 27.01
C GLY A 71 10.04 -3.86 25.50
N TYR A 72 9.40 -2.87 24.84
CA TYR A 72 9.21 -2.89 23.39
C TYR A 72 10.53 -3.10 22.61
N TRP A 73 11.61 -2.43 23.03
CA TRP A 73 12.92 -2.54 22.38
C TRP A 73 13.60 -3.89 22.59
N LYS A 74 13.11 -4.71 23.53
CA LYS A 74 13.60 -6.07 23.80
C LYS A 74 12.89 -7.13 22.96
N ARG A 75 11.88 -6.76 22.17
CA ARG A 75 11.14 -7.71 21.34
C ARG A 75 12.10 -8.30 20.29
N PRO A 76 12.15 -9.63 20.15
CA PRO A 76 12.98 -10.25 19.14
C PRO A 76 12.56 -9.75 17.76
N LYS A 77 13.55 -9.46 16.92
CA LYS A 77 13.32 -9.05 15.54
C LYS A 77 12.67 -10.23 14.84
N LYS A 78 11.42 -10.10 14.40
CA LYS A 78 10.78 -11.13 13.57
C LYS A 78 11.65 -11.33 12.32
N GLU A 79 12.07 -12.56 12.08
CA GLU A 79 12.98 -12.92 10.97
C GLU A 79 12.35 -12.66 9.60
N ILE A 80 11.02 -12.64 9.54
CA ILE A 80 10.26 -12.38 8.33
C ILE A 80 9.90 -10.90 8.31
N ALA A 81 10.47 -10.14 7.36
CA ALA A 81 9.93 -8.83 7.06
C ALA A 81 8.53 -9.03 6.48
N LEU A 82 7.55 -8.24 6.94
CA LEU A 82 6.16 -8.29 6.47
C LEU A 82 5.99 -8.21 4.93
N GLN A 83 7.03 -7.79 4.21
CA GLN A 83 7.04 -7.64 2.75
C GLN A 83 7.53 -8.89 2.00
N ASP A 84 8.17 -9.85 2.69
CA ASP A 84 8.73 -11.05 2.05
C ASP A 84 7.70 -12.18 1.87
N VAL A 85 6.50 -12.04 2.46
CA VAL A 85 5.37 -12.96 2.26
C VAL A 85 4.52 -12.49 1.07
N VAL A 86 5.14 -12.29 -0.09
CA VAL A 86 4.40 -12.48 -1.34
C VAL A 86 4.53 -13.96 -1.62
N ASN A 87 3.63 -14.77 -1.05
CA ASN A 87 3.50 -16.15 -1.46
C ASN A 87 3.23 -16.13 -2.97
N SER A 88 4.21 -16.54 -3.77
CA SER A 88 3.96 -16.96 -5.13
C SER A 88 3.01 -18.14 -5.05
N GLN A 89 1.71 -17.91 -5.27
CA GLN A 89 0.79 -19.01 -5.41
C GLN A 89 1.24 -19.82 -6.63
N PRO A 90 1.46 -21.14 -6.49
CA PRO A 90 1.65 -21.97 -7.66
C PRO A 90 0.35 -21.90 -8.47
N ILE A 91 0.48 -21.66 -9.76
CA ILE A 91 -0.63 -21.86 -10.71
C ILE A 91 -0.84 -23.36 -10.76
N ALA A 92 -1.62 -23.89 -9.82
CA ALA A 92 -2.20 -25.21 -9.95
C ALA A 92 -3.52 -25.02 -10.69
N GLN A 93 -3.46 -25.19 -12.01
CA GLN A 93 -4.60 -25.70 -12.75
C GLN A 93 -5.00 -27.01 -12.07
N GLU A 94 -6.22 -27.06 -11.53
CA GLU A 94 -7.22 -28.09 -11.84
C GLU A 94 -8.46 -27.82 -11.00
N LEU A 95 -9.54 -27.51 -11.72
CA LEU A 95 -10.89 -27.56 -11.21
C LEU A 95 -11.19 -28.99 -10.82
N ASP A 96 -11.52 -29.23 -9.56
CA ASP A 96 -12.42 -30.34 -9.26
C ASP A 96 -13.44 -29.99 -8.20
N ALA A 97 -14.65 -30.45 -8.48
CA ALA A 97 -15.88 -30.03 -7.86
C ALA A 97 -16.05 -30.57 -6.43
N LYS A 98 -16.90 -29.88 -5.66
CA LYS A 98 -17.51 -30.32 -4.38
C LYS A 98 -16.64 -30.19 -3.13
N THR A 99 -16.42 -28.97 -2.65
CA THR A 99 -16.70 -28.66 -1.24
C THR A 99 -16.83 -27.16 -1.06
N THR A 100 -17.95 -26.72 -0.50
CA THR A 100 -18.14 -25.37 0.03
C THR A 100 -17.20 -25.12 1.21
N PRO A 101 -16.51 -23.97 1.27
CA PRO A 101 -16.10 -23.38 2.52
C PRO A 101 -16.62 -21.94 2.56
N ILE A 102 -17.94 -21.77 2.69
CA ILE A 102 -18.57 -20.44 2.78
C ILE A 102 -18.21 -19.72 4.11
N MET A 103 -17.57 -20.41 5.07
CA MET A 103 -17.18 -19.79 6.34
C MET A 103 -15.75 -20.20 6.75
N LYS A 104 -14.75 -19.78 5.96
CA LYS A 104 -13.41 -19.54 6.51
C LYS A 104 -13.29 -18.04 6.78
N SER A 105 -12.76 -17.69 7.94
CA SER A 105 -12.60 -16.32 8.43
C SER A 105 -12.09 -15.38 7.33
N PHE A 106 -13.00 -14.64 6.70
CA PHE A 106 -12.62 -13.67 5.68
C PHE A 106 -11.82 -12.58 6.38
N ALA A 107 -10.52 -12.50 6.09
CA ALA A 107 -9.79 -11.30 6.43
C ALA A 107 -10.45 -10.15 5.66
N LEU A 108 -10.46 -8.93 6.23
CA LEU A 108 -11.08 -7.76 5.59
C LEU A 108 -10.63 -7.57 4.13
N GLN A 109 -9.39 -7.97 3.82
CA GLN A 109 -8.81 -7.95 2.47
C GLN A 109 -9.50 -8.94 1.51
N ASP A 110 -9.84 -10.13 1.98
CA ASP A 110 -10.54 -11.15 1.18
C ASP A 110 -11.97 -10.71 0.88
N PHE A 111 -12.62 -10.03 1.85
CA PHE A 111 -13.94 -9.42 1.64
C PHE A 111 -13.88 -8.33 0.56
N MET A 112 -12.91 -7.41 0.63
CA MET A 112 -12.74 -6.37 -0.39
C MET A 112 -12.44 -6.94 -1.79
N ASN A 113 -11.65 -8.01 -1.88
CA ASN A 113 -11.31 -8.65 -3.16
C ASN A 113 -12.48 -9.42 -3.78
N LEU A 114 -13.39 -9.98 -2.97
CA LEU A 114 -14.54 -10.75 -3.45
C LEU A 114 -15.76 -9.88 -3.77
N GLN A 115 -15.84 -8.66 -3.23
CA GLN A 115 -16.94 -7.74 -3.52
C GLN A 115 -17.06 -7.39 -5.00
N ILE A 116 -15.93 -7.14 -5.68
CA ILE A 116 -15.95 -6.71 -7.08
C ILE A 116 -16.48 -7.83 -8.00
N PRO A 117 -15.95 -9.08 -7.96
CA PRO A 117 -16.49 -10.18 -8.75
C PRO A 117 -17.96 -10.51 -8.42
N LEU A 118 -18.36 -10.43 -7.14
CA LEU A 118 -19.74 -10.67 -6.72
C LEU A 118 -20.71 -9.65 -7.34
N LEU A 119 -20.36 -8.36 -7.27
CA LEU A 119 -21.17 -7.28 -7.84
C LEU A 119 -21.28 -7.40 -9.36
N ILE A 120 -20.17 -7.73 -10.05
CA ILE A 120 -20.17 -7.97 -11.50
C ILE A 120 -21.09 -9.14 -11.86
N GLY A 121 -20.97 -10.27 -11.16
CA GLY A 121 -21.83 -11.43 -11.40
C GLY A 121 -23.31 -11.15 -11.12
N PHE A 122 -23.61 -10.41 -10.04
CA PHE A 122 -24.97 -10.01 -9.70
C PHE A 122 -25.59 -9.07 -10.74
N ILE A 123 -24.85 -8.05 -11.19
CA ILE A 123 -25.30 -7.13 -12.24
C ILE A 123 -25.49 -7.88 -13.55
N SER A 124 -24.59 -8.81 -13.89
CA SER A 124 -24.72 -9.63 -15.08
C SER A 124 -25.98 -10.49 -15.05
N GLN A 125 -26.28 -11.11 -13.90
CA GLN A 125 -27.51 -11.87 -13.67
C GLN A 125 -28.77 -11.00 -13.81
N LEU A 126 -28.75 -9.77 -13.31
CA LEU A 126 -29.89 -8.85 -13.38
C LEU A 126 -30.13 -8.29 -14.78
N THR A 127 -29.07 -8.05 -15.52
CA THR A 127 -29.13 -7.42 -16.85
C THR A 127 -29.19 -8.43 -17.98
N GLY A 128 -28.85 -9.69 -17.72
CA GLY A 128 -28.64 -10.72 -18.74
C GLY A 128 -27.43 -10.45 -19.64
N SER A 129 -26.56 -9.50 -19.28
CA SER A 129 -25.42 -9.07 -20.09
C SER A 129 -24.11 -9.25 -19.34
N ALA A 130 -23.09 -9.77 -20.02
CA ALA A 130 -21.71 -9.83 -19.53
C ALA A 130 -20.85 -8.68 -20.10
N LEU A 131 -21.45 -7.77 -20.89
CA LEU A 131 -20.73 -6.69 -21.55
C LEU A 131 -20.32 -5.62 -20.54
N GLN A 132 -19.06 -5.20 -20.61
CA GLN A 132 -18.43 -4.37 -19.59
C GLN A 132 -19.05 -2.97 -19.48
N ASP A 133 -19.48 -2.38 -20.59
CA ASP A 133 -20.15 -1.08 -20.67
C ASP A 133 -21.54 -1.10 -20.01
N VAL A 134 -22.32 -2.17 -20.23
CA VAL A 134 -23.63 -2.40 -19.60
C VAL A 134 -23.45 -2.58 -18.09
N ILE A 135 -22.46 -3.39 -17.69
CA ILE A 135 -22.15 -3.63 -16.28
C ILE A 135 -21.69 -2.34 -15.60
N ALA A 136 -20.81 -1.55 -16.23
CA ALA A 136 -20.34 -0.27 -15.69
C ALA A 136 -21.50 0.71 -15.49
N THR A 137 -22.38 0.85 -16.51
CA THR A 137 -23.54 1.75 -16.45
C THR A 137 -24.50 1.38 -15.31
N VAL A 138 -24.75 0.09 -15.09
CA VAL A 138 -25.64 -0.37 -14.03
C VAL A 138 -24.96 -0.24 -12.66
N MET A 139 -23.66 -0.53 -12.57
CA MET A 139 -22.89 -0.36 -11.34
C MET A 139 -22.92 1.09 -10.85
N GLU A 140 -22.73 2.08 -11.74
CA GLU A 140 -22.83 3.50 -11.40
C GLU A 140 -24.21 3.87 -10.84
N LYS A 141 -25.30 3.42 -11.48
CA LYS A 141 -26.67 3.65 -11.00
C LYS A 141 -26.93 3.00 -9.64
N MET A 142 -26.40 1.79 -9.41
CA MET A 142 -26.53 1.10 -8.13
C MET A 142 -25.74 1.79 -7.02
N ILE A 143 -24.54 2.29 -7.32
CA ILE A 143 -23.76 3.11 -6.38
C ILE A 143 -24.53 4.38 -6.02
N GLN A 144 -25.03 5.12 -7.02
CA GLN A 144 -25.81 6.34 -6.79
C GLN A 144 -27.02 6.07 -5.87
N ARG A 145 -27.83 5.05 -6.19
CA ARG A 145 -28.98 4.68 -5.38
C ARG A 145 -28.59 4.22 -3.97
N GLY A 146 -27.52 3.45 -3.85
CA GLY A 146 -26.97 3.04 -2.55
C GLY A 146 -26.55 4.24 -1.70
N THR A 147 -25.87 5.22 -2.30
CA THR A 147 -25.45 6.44 -1.60
C THR A 147 -26.64 7.29 -1.13
N GLU A 148 -27.73 7.35 -1.91
CA GLU A 148 -28.96 8.05 -1.54
C GLU A 148 -29.69 7.37 -0.38
N ILE A 149 -29.72 6.03 -0.36
CA ILE A 149 -30.31 5.26 0.75
C ILE A 149 -29.51 5.44 2.04
N LEU A 150 -28.17 5.44 1.94
CA LEU A 150 -27.28 5.54 3.10
C LEU A 150 -27.14 6.98 3.61
N ASN A 151 -27.30 7.97 2.74
CA ASN A 151 -27.27 9.38 3.07
C ASN A 151 -28.57 10.05 2.59
N PRO A 152 -29.71 9.73 3.23
CA PRO A 152 -30.98 10.32 2.83
C PRO A 152 -30.88 11.83 3.02
N LYS A 153 -31.14 12.59 1.96
CA LYS A 153 -31.33 14.03 2.08
C LYS A 153 -32.62 14.24 2.86
N ILE A 154 -32.50 14.65 4.11
CA ILE A 154 -33.63 15.08 4.93
C ILE A 154 -34.18 16.37 4.29
N PRO A 155 -35.50 16.46 4.03
CA PRO A 155 -36.11 17.67 3.47
C PRO A 155 -35.98 18.88 4.40
#